data_AF-A0A9D8ZX80-F1
#
_entry.id   AF-A0A9D8ZX80-F1
#
_cell.length_a   1.000
_cell.length_b   1.000
_cell.length_c   1.000
_cell.angle_alpha   90.00
_cell.angle_beta   90.00
_cell.angle_gamma   90.00
#
_symmetry.space_group_name_H-M   'P 1'
#
loop_
_entity.id
_entity.type
_entity.pdbx_description
1 polymer ?
#
loop_
_entity_poly.entity_id
_entity_poly.type
_entity_poly.pdbx_seq_one_letter_code
_entity_poly.pdbx_strand_id
1 'polypeptide(L)'
;MWQPIAFITNPIETNINLPIKIGQHFLFRKANSEEIDVIKNYISPSFAGGTMNQNPYEQYYKFKGESKSVGTLTNLDSTDFRYFVMQLENIAGLNLLSENPIDILQIASDLTDAELKFDLTIYQPKIATIKHNSLHKQTNTLKYLMFEHYNFTSTDLKELEFLFNKVEEHYNHDELLTSSLSIYRLLQDSPDYHSYINLNYFALLEMLVTSRPGENDPSISKQLKNKTKRILELNNFNLCFGEYFIQSSENNIWNKLYEYRCCLAHGSNADFGKDLKKLKSEEVVFSYLKELLKKLFKSYLLNITTASEIKMDLNFA
;
A
#
# COMPACT_ATOMS: atom_id res chain seq x y z
N MET A 1 14.86 18.28 -22.97
CA MET A 1 15.65 17.82 -21.80
C MET A 1 14.83 16.74 -21.14
N TRP A 2 15.38 15.54 -20.94
CA TRP A 2 14.65 14.44 -20.29
C TRP A 2 14.35 14.80 -18.84
N GLN A 3 13.12 14.57 -18.40
CA GLN A 3 12.72 14.73 -17.00
C GLN A 3 12.59 13.34 -16.36
N PRO A 4 13.03 13.17 -15.11
CA PRO A 4 12.82 11.93 -14.40
C PRO A 4 11.34 11.54 -14.34
N ILE A 5 11.07 10.26 -14.50
CA ILE A 5 9.73 9.68 -14.43
C ILE A 5 9.73 8.49 -13.47
N ALA A 6 8.64 8.32 -12.73
CA ALA A 6 8.33 7.06 -12.06
C ALA A 6 7.21 6.36 -12.82
N PHE A 7 7.48 5.14 -13.27
CA PHE A 7 6.52 4.32 -13.99
C PHE A 7 5.55 3.65 -13.01
N ILE A 8 4.25 3.68 -13.34
CA ILE A 8 3.22 2.99 -12.58
C ILE A 8 3.20 1.52 -13.00
N THR A 9 3.69 0.65 -12.11
CA THR A 9 3.97 -0.76 -12.41
C THR A 9 2.81 -1.71 -12.19
N ASN A 10 1.71 -1.25 -11.60
CA ASN A 10 0.44 -1.96 -11.64
C ASN A 10 -0.43 -1.39 -12.79
N PRO A 11 -0.98 -2.24 -13.67
CA PRO A 11 -1.77 -1.78 -14.80
C PRO A 11 -3.09 -1.18 -14.29
N ILE A 12 -3.27 0.10 -14.55
CA ILE A 12 -4.50 0.84 -14.24
C ILE A 12 -5.28 1.17 -15.50
N GLU A 13 -6.58 1.32 -15.35
CA GLU A 13 -7.46 1.96 -16.31
C GLU A 13 -7.92 3.29 -15.73
N THR A 14 -8.04 4.33 -16.55
CA THR A 14 -8.45 5.64 -16.05
C THR A 14 -9.21 6.42 -17.10
N ASN A 15 -10.26 7.12 -16.64
CA ASN A 15 -11.03 8.09 -17.42
C ASN A 15 -10.67 9.54 -17.04
N ILE A 16 -9.59 9.73 -16.27
CA ILE A 16 -9.11 11.05 -15.89
C ILE A 16 -8.60 11.78 -17.14
N ASN A 17 -8.91 13.06 -17.25
CA ASN A 17 -8.37 13.90 -18.32
C ASN A 17 -6.89 14.24 -18.01
N LEU A 18 -5.97 13.61 -18.73
CA LEU A 18 -4.52 13.76 -18.56
C LEU A 18 -3.96 14.77 -19.57
N PRO A 19 -2.86 15.49 -19.25
CA PRO A 19 -2.06 15.39 -18.02
C PRO A 19 -2.65 16.20 -16.84
N ILE A 20 -2.34 15.80 -15.61
CA ILE A 20 -2.80 16.47 -14.38
C ILE A 20 -1.67 16.58 -13.36
N LYS A 21 -1.61 17.72 -12.65
CA LYS A 21 -0.60 17.94 -11.59
C LYS A 21 -1.05 17.31 -10.28
N ILE A 22 -0.09 16.81 -9.51
CA ILE A 22 -0.25 16.34 -8.13
C ILE A 22 0.76 17.10 -7.28
N GLY A 23 0.28 17.98 -6.41
CA GLY A 23 1.15 18.87 -5.65
C GLY A 23 2.03 19.74 -6.53
N GLN A 24 3.23 20.08 -6.06
CA GLN A 24 4.17 20.96 -6.78
C GLN A 24 5.19 20.22 -7.65
N HIS A 25 5.30 18.90 -7.46
CA HIS A 25 6.43 18.10 -7.91
C HIS A 25 6.09 17.06 -8.97
N PHE A 26 4.81 16.76 -9.19
CA PHE A 26 4.42 15.64 -10.05
C PHE A 26 3.42 16.03 -11.13
N LEU A 27 3.64 15.48 -12.33
CA LEU A 27 2.71 15.50 -13.44
C LEU A 27 2.33 14.06 -13.80
N PHE A 28 1.07 13.69 -13.51
CA PHE A 28 0.50 12.41 -13.90
C PHE A 28 0.06 12.45 -15.36
N ARG A 29 0.60 11.55 -16.18
CA ARG A 29 0.32 11.51 -17.63
C ARG A 29 0.59 10.13 -18.24
N LYS A 30 0.16 9.96 -19.51
CA LYS A 30 0.65 8.84 -20.34
C LYS A 30 2.13 9.04 -20.68
N ALA A 31 2.86 7.94 -20.76
CA ALA A 31 4.22 7.91 -21.29
C ALA A 31 4.19 8.25 -22.79
N ASN A 32 5.19 9.00 -23.27
CA ASN A 32 5.39 9.21 -24.70
C ASN A 32 6.09 7.99 -25.35
N SER A 33 6.24 8.00 -26.67
CA SER A 33 6.85 6.86 -27.39
C SER A 33 8.29 6.55 -26.94
N GLU A 34 9.12 7.57 -26.71
CA GLU A 34 10.50 7.40 -26.25
C GLU A 34 10.54 6.75 -24.85
N GLU A 35 9.66 7.20 -23.95
CA GLU A 35 9.51 6.64 -22.61
C GLU A 35 8.99 5.21 -22.62
N ILE A 36 8.03 4.89 -23.50
CA ILE A 36 7.54 3.52 -23.67
C ILE A 36 8.68 2.59 -24.07
N ASP A 37 9.53 3.01 -25.01
CA ASP A 37 10.67 2.20 -25.45
C ASP A 37 11.67 1.98 -24.31
N VAL A 38 11.96 3.03 -23.52
CA VAL A 38 12.83 2.92 -22.35
C VAL A 38 12.22 1.99 -21.29
N ILE A 39 10.94 2.18 -20.94
CA ILE A 39 10.23 1.34 -19.97
C ILE A 39 10.29 -0.12 -20.42
N LYS A 40 9.96 -0.40 -21.69
CA LYS A 40 10.03 -1.74 -22.28
C LYS A 40 11.40 -2.36 -22.11
N ASN A 41 12.48 -1.63 -22.37
CA ASN A 41 13.83 -2.15 -22.21
C ASN A 41 14.14 -2.61 -20.76
N TYR A 42 13.56 -1.93 -19.76
CA TYR A 42 13.73 -2.31 -18.36
C TYR A 42 12.80 -3.44 -17.90
N ILE A 43 11.57 -3.51 -18.40
CA ILE A 43 10.58 -4.51 -17.94
C ILE A 43 10.56 -5.80 -18.79
N SER A 44 10.97 -5.73 -20.07
CA SER A 44 10.94 -6.89 -20.99
C SER A 44 11.77 -8.09 -20.52
N PRO A 45 12.97 -7.91 -19.90
CA PRO A 45 13.71 -9.05 -19.34
C PRO A 45 12.91 -9.82 -18.30
N SER A 46 12.06 -9.15 -17.52
CA SER A 46 11.17 -9.77 -16.53
C SER A 46 10.03 -10.57 -17.19
N PHE A 47 9.67 -10.27 -18.44
CA PHE A 47 8.66 -11.02 -19.20
C PHE A 47 9.25 -12.16 -20.02
N ALA A 48 10.53 -12.07 -20.42
CA ALA A 48 11.18 -13.03 -21.31
C ALA A 48 11.33 -14.46 -20.72
N GLY A 49 11.17 -14.63 -19.40
CA GLY A 49 11.24 -15.94 -18.72
C GLY A 49 9.89 -16.67 -18.59
N GLY A 50 8.77 -16.03 -18.92
CA GLY A 50 7.44 -16.63 -18.82
C GLY A 50 7.05 -17.42 -20.07
N THR A 51 6.18 -18.43 -19.93
CA THR A 51 5.58 -19.16 -21.07
C THR A 51 4.64 -18.29 -21.94
N MET A 52 4.53 -17.01 -21.59
CA MET A 52 3.59 -16.05 -22.09
C MET A 52 4.35 -14.74 -22.31
N ASN A 53 4.74 -14.44 -23.56
CA ASN A 53 5.22 -13.12 -23.99
C ASN A 53 4.07 -12.10 -23.90
N GLN A 54 3.60 -11.83 -22.70
CA GLN A 54 2.41 -11.04 -22.44
C GLN A 54 2.80 -9.78 -21.71
N ASN A 55 2.53 -8.66 -22.37
CA ASN A 55 2.80 -7.34 -21.85
C ASN A 55 1.49 -6.77 -21.30
N PRO A 56 1.29 -6.73 -19.96
CA PRO A 56 0.02 -6.31 -19.37
C PRO A 56 -0.33 -4.85 -19.70
N TYR A 57 0.62 -4.04 -20.16
CA TYR A 57 0.37 -2.65 -20.56
C TYR A 57 -0.12 -2.50 -22.00
N GLU A 58 -0.03 -3.56 -22.81
CA GLU A 58 -0.40 -3.58 -24.23
C GLU A 58 -1.50 -4.61 -24.54
N GLN A 59 -2.00 -5.31 -23.52
CA GLN A 59 -2.96 -6.39 -23.68
C GLN A 59 -3.97 -6.36 -22.55
N TYR A 60 -5.21 -6.75 -22.82
CA TYR A 60 -6.23 -6.97 -21.81
C TYR A 60 -6.84 -8.37 -21.93
N TYR A 61 -7.33 -8.90 -20.81
CA TYR A 61 -7.99 -10.20 -20.76
C TYR A 61 -9.50 -10.04 -20.93
N LYS A 62 -10.04 -10.57 -22.02
CA LYS A 62 -11.49 -10.58 -22.25
C LYS A 62 -12.09 -11.91 -21.81
N PHE A 63 -12.82 -11.92 -20.71
CA PHE A 63 -13.54 -13.10 -20.25
C PHE A 63 -14.65 -13.50 -21.24
N LYS A 64 -14.84 -14.81 -21.44
CA LYS A 64 -15.90 -15.40 -22.25
C LYS A 64 -17.09 -15.74 -21.36
N GLY A 65 -18.13 -14.91 -21.41
CA GLY A 65 -19.35 -15.09 -20.61
C GLY A 65 -19.17 -14.67 -19.15
N GLU A 66 -20.05 -15.16 -18.27
CA GLU A 66 -20.06 -14.80 -16.83
C GLU A 66 -18.94 -15.48 -16.03
N SER A 67 -18.33 -16.55 -16.56
CA SER A 67 -17.27 -17.27 -15.88
C SER A 67 -15.91 -16.59 -16.04
N LYS A 68 -15.31 -16.13 -14.93
CA LYS A 68 -13.95 -15.57 -14.89
C LYS A 68 -12.83 -16.60 -15.14
N SER A 69 -13.15 -17.85 -15.47
CA SER A 69 -12.16 -18.92 -15.66
C SER A 69 -11.69 -19.10 -17.10
N VAL A 70 -12.40 -18.55 -18.09
CA VAL A 70 -12.07 -18.71 -19.52
C VAL A 70 -12.15 -17.36 -20.21
N GLY A 71 -11.08 -16.98 -20.90
CA GLY A 71 -11.04 -15.75 -21.69
C GLY A 71 -9.94 -15.77 -22.74
N THR A 72 -9.89 -14.70 -23.51
CA THR A 72 -8.90 -14.50 -24.57
C THR A 72 -8.17 -13.20 -24.34
N LEU A 73 -6.86 -13.23 -24.51
CA LEU A 73 -6.04 -12.03 -24.53
C LEU A 73 -6.24 -11.30 -25.85
N THR A 74 -6.42 -9.99 -25.74
CA THR A 74 -6.58 -9.11 -26.88
C THR A 74 -5.54 -8.01 -26.76
N ASN A 75 -4.81 -7.75 -27.84
CA ASN A 75 -3.89 -6.62 -27.89
C ASN A 75 -4.70 -5.32 -27.89
N LEU A 76 -4.20 -4.33 -27.15
CA LEU A 76 -4.68 -2.95 -27.20
C LEU A 76 -4.13 -2.28 -28.45
N ASP A 77 -4.86 -1.29 -28.97
CA ASP A 77 -4.29 -0.35 -29.93
C ASP A 77 -3.23 0.50 -29.23
N SER A 78 -2.24 0.98 -29.98
CA SER A 78 -1.11 1.74 -29.40
C SER A 78 -1.55 3.03 -28.69
N THR A 79 -2.68 3.60 -29.09
CA THR A 79 -3.32 4.75 -28.44
C THR A 79 -3.90 4.41 -27.06
N ASP A 80 -4.20 3.13 -26.84
CA ASP A 80 -4.84 2.60 -25.64
C ASP A 80 -3.86 1.91 -24.70
N PHE A 81 -2.56 1.90 -25.05
CA PHE A 81 -1.53 1.39 -24.15
C PHE A 81 -1.59 2.09 -22.78
N ARG A 82 -1.35 1.29 -21.74
CA ARG A 82 -1.52 1.65 -20.33
C ARG A 82 -0.19 1.99 -19.66
N TYR A 83 0.70 2.66 -20.40
CA TYR A 83 1.95 3.18 -19.85
C TYR A 83 1.68 4.54 -19.21
N PHE A 84 1.52 4.55 -17.89
CA PHE A 84 1.32 5.77 -17.12
C PHE A 84 2.54 6.09 -16.27
N VAL A 85 2.86 7.37 -16.14
CA VAL A 85 4.04 7.85 -15.43
C VAL A 85 3.71 9.04 -14.54
N MET A 86 4.45 9.16 -13.44
CA MET A 86 4.57 10.37 -12.64
C MET A 86 5.86 11.07 -13.03
N GLN A 87 5.76 12.14 -13.81
CA GLN A 87 6.90 12.96 -14.19
C GLN A 87 7.26 13.90 -13.05
N LEU A 88 8.54 13.93 -12.67
CA LEU A 88 9.05 14.85 -11.65
C LEU A 88 9.31 16.23 -12.28
N GLU A 89 8.62 17.25 -11.79
CA GLU A 89 8.83 18.65 -12.14
C GLU A 89 9.60 19.38 -11.03
N ASN A 90 10.28 20.47 -11.40
CA ASN A 90 10.92 21.41 -10.45
C ASN A 90 11.90 20.75 -9.47
N ILE A 91 12.78 19.87 -9.97
CA ILE A 91 13.79 19.17 -9.15
C ILE A 91 14.86 20.13 -8.61
N ALA A 92 14.96 21.34 -9.16
CA ALA A 92 15.86 22.37 -8.70
C ALA A 92 15.50 22.81 -7.27
N GLY A 93 16.25 22.31 -6.28
CA GLY A 93 16.03 22.59 -4.86
C GLY A 93 15.65 21.37 -4.02
N LEU A 94 15.31 20.24 -4.65
CA LEU A 94 15.10 18.98 -3.93
C LEU A 94 16.46 18.39 -3.54
N ASN A 95 16.67 18.21 -2.24
CA ASN A 95 17.83 17.48 -1.74
C ASN A 95 17.60 15.97 -1.95
N LEU A 96 17.89 15.49 -3.16
CA LEU A 96 17.74 14.08 -3.55
C LEU A 96 18.55 13.10 -2.68
N LEU A 97 19.47 13.61 -1.83
CA LEU A 97 20.26 12.81 -0.90
C LEU A 97 19.57 12.57 0.45
N SER A 98 18.62 13.41 0.86
CA SER A 98 17.91 13.23 2.14
C SER A 98 16.54 12.59 1.97
N GLU A 99 15.78 12.97 0.94
CA GLU A 99 14.45 12.42 0.67
C GLU A 99 14.20 12.30 -0.84
N ASN A 100 13.81 11.10 -1.28
CA ASN A 100 13.34 10.91 -2.65
C ASN A 100 11.83 11.19 -2.68
N PRO A 101 11.34 12.21 -3.40
CA PRO A 101 9.90 12.52 -3.47
C PRO A 101 9.03 11.34 -3.93
N ILE A 102 9.59 10.43 -4.72
CA ILE A 102 8.91 9.19 -5.13
C ILE A 102 8.65 8.26 -3.95
N ASP A 103 9.47 8.33 -2.91
CA ASP A 103 9.25 7.56 -1.69
C ASP A 103 8.08 8.09 -0.88
N ILE A 104 7.97 9.40 -0.73
CA ILE A 104 6.81 10.07 -0.11
C ILE A 104 5.55 9.78 -0.93
N LEU A 105 5.62 9.88 -2.27
CA LEU A 105 4.51 9.57 -3.15
C LEU A 105 4.08 8.09 -3.06
N GLN A 106 5.03 7.17 -2.96
CA GLN A 106 4.72 5.74 -2.75
C GLN A 106 4.05 5.52 -1.40
N ILE A 107 4.53 6.14 -0.32
CA ILE A 107 3.91 6.05 1.01
C ILE A 107 2.46 6.55 0.96
N ALA A 108 2.24 7.73 0.37
CA ALA A 108 0.89 8.27 0.21
C ALA A 108 -0.01 7.32 -0.59
N SER A 109 0.51 6.76 -1.69
CA SER A 109 -0.17 5.78 -2.52
C SER A 109 -0.53 4.50 -1.77
N ASP A 110 0.39 3.95 -0.97
CA ASP A 110 0.16 2.74 -0.16
C ASP A 110 -0.91 2.93 0.93
N LEU A 111 -1.25 4.18 1.24
CA LEU A 111 -2.34 4.52 2.14
C LEU A 111 -3.67 4.66 1.40
N THR A 112 -3.71 5.01 0.11
CA THR A 112 -4.98 5.10 -0.65
C THR A 112 -5.69 3.76 -0.75
N ASP A 113 -7.00 3.79 -1.05
CA ASP A 113 -7.74 2.57 -1.39
C ASP A 113 -7.36 2.07 -2.81
N ALA A 114 -6.70 2.95 -3.57
CA ALA A 114 -6.37 2.87 -4.99
C ALA A 114 -4.84 2.84 -5.22
N GLU A 115 -4.16 1.84 -4.67
CA GLU A 115 -2.69 1.85 -4.61
C GLU A 115 -2.05 1.88 -6.01
N LEU A 116 -1.28 2.92 -6.31
CA LEU A 116 -0.31 2.97 -7.41
C LEU A 116 1.07 2.49 -6.93
N LYS A 117 1.77 1.72 -7.77
CA LYS A 117 3.11 1.18 -7.48
C LYS A 117 4.15 1.85 -8.37
N PHE A 118 5.23 2.34 -7.77
CA PHE A 118 6.31 3.10 -8.40
C PHE A 118 7.65 2.35 -8.26
N ASP A 119 7.73 1.16 -8.86
CA ASP A 119 8.88 0.26 -8.71
C ASP A 119 10.05 0.58 -9.65
N LEU A 120 9.80 1.37 -10.68
CA LEU A 120 10.76 1.76 -11.71
C LEU A 120 10.80 3.29 -11.81
N THR A 121 11.95 3.87 -11.48
CA THR A 121 12.21 5.30 -11.66
C THR A 121 13.31 5.50 -12.69
N ILE A 122 13.03 6.26 -13.75
CA ILE A 122 13.94 6.51 -14.86
C ILE A 122 14.38 7.97 -14.80
N TYR A 123 15.64 8.22 -14.43
CA TYR A 123 16.21 9.57 -14.36
C TYR A 123 16.69 10.07 -15.72
N GLN A 124 17.17 9.16 -16.56
CA GLN A 124 17.58 9.37 -17.95
C GLN A 124 17.33 8.07 -18.74
N PRO A 125 17.26 8.09 -20.09
CA PRO A 125 16.99 6.90 -20.89
C PRO A 125 17.92 5.70 -20.62
N LYS A 126 19.13 5.97 -20.13
CA LYS A 126 20.16 4.96 -19.79
C LYS A 126 20.38 4.78 -18.29
N ILE A 127 19.73 5.59 -17.45
CA ILE A 127 19.91 5.61 -16.00
C ILE A 127 18.53 5.46 -15.36
N ALA A 128 18.22 4.24 -14.94
CA ALA A 128 17.05 3.93 -14.14
C ALA A 128 17.47 3.27 -12.83
N THR A 129 16.70 3.54 -11.80
CA THR A 129 16.71 2.77 -10.56
C THR A 129 15.51 1.85 -10.56
N ILE A 130 15.80 0.58 -10.29
CA ILE A 130 14.80 -0.47 -10.13
C ILE A 130 14.77 -0.82 -8.64
N LYS A 131 13.60 -0.77 -8.02
CA LYS A 131 13.41 -1.35 -6.69
C LYS A 131 13.33 -2.87 -6.85
N HIS A 132 14.48 -3.52 -6.75
CA HIS A 132 14.66 -4.94 -7.11
C HIS A 132 13.74 -5.94 -6.38
N ASN A 133 13.20 -5.58 -5.20
CA ASN A 133 12.34 -6.50 -4.44
C ASN A 133 10.92 -6.63 -5.01
N SER A 134 10.40 -5.65 -5.75
CA SER A 134 9.04 -5.70 -6.29
C SER A 134 8.96 -6.30 -7.69
N LEU A 135 9.96 -6.08 -8.56
CA LEU A 135 10.00 -6.66 -9.91
C LEU A 135 10.17 -8.19 -9.92
N HIS A 136 10.83 -8.77 -8.91
CA HIS A 136 10.88 -10.24 -8.78
C HIS A 136 9.52 -10.83 -8.35
N LYS A 137 8.76 -10.16 -7.46
CA LYS A 137 7.38 -10.55 -7.15
C LYS A 137 6.52 -10.58 -8.41
N GLN A 138 6.70 -9.60 -9.30
CA GLN A 138 5.92 -9.49 -10.53
C GLN A 138 5.98 -10.72 -11.43
N THR A 139 7.02 -11.56 -11.38
CA THR A 139 7.03 -12.81 -12.17
C THR A 139 5.93 -13.81 -11.72
N ASN A 140 5.57 -13.82 -10.43
CA ASN A 140 4.39 -14.53 -9.91
C ASN A 140 3.12 -13.66 -9.97
N THR A 141 3.25 -12.33 -9.85
CA THR A 141 2.13 -11.37 -9.92
C THR A 141 1.61 -11.14 -11.34
N LEU A 142 2.33 -11.52 -12.40
CA LEU A 142 1.90 -11.39 -13.80
C LEU A 142 0.53 -12.02 -14.03
N LYS A 143 0.21 -13.13 -13.35
CA LYS A 143 -1.15 -13.68 -13.33
C LYS A 143 -2.15 -12.66 -12.79
N TYR A 144 -1.90 -12.03 -11.65
CA TYR A 144 -2.80 -11.04 -11.04
C TYR A 144 -2.88 -9.73 -11.85
N LEU A 145 -1.76 -9.24 -12.40
CA LEU A 145 -1.71 -8.03 -13.23
C LEU A 145 -2.55 -8.15 -14.50
N MET A 146 -2.80 -9.38 -14.98
CA MET A 146 -3.67 -9.62 -16.13
C MET A 146 -5.17 -9.70 -15.79
N PHE A 147 -5.53 -9.96 -14.53
CA PHE A 147 -6.93 -10.19 -14.12
C PHE A 147 -7.51 -9.04 -13.30
N GLU A 148 -6.68 -8.26 -12.64
CA GLU A 148 -7.11 -7.11 -11.84
C GLU A 148 -6.69 -5.82 -12.54
N HIS A 149 -7.62 -5.26 -13.32
CA HIS A 149 -7.53 -3.88 -13.76
C HIS A 149 -8.19 -2.99 -12.73
N TYR A 150 -7.39 -2.13 -12.11
CA TYR A 150 -7.90 -1.14 -11.18
C TYR A 150 -8.34 0.10 -11.96
N ASN A 151 -9.61 0.47 -11.80
CA ASN A 151 -10.14 1.71 -12.37
C ASN A 151 -9.73 2.89 -11.47
N PHE A 152 -8.65 3.57 -11.83
CA PHE A 152 -8.14 4.74 -11.14
C PHE A 152 -8.91 6.01 -11.56
N THR A 153 -9.66 6.58 -10.63
CA THR A 153 -10.61 7.68 -10.86
C THR A 153 -10.08 9.02 -10.36
N SER A 154 -10.79 10.10 -10.70
CA SER A 154 -10.47 11.43 -10.17
C SER A 154 -10.61 11.53 -8.64
N THR A 155 -11.42 10.67 -8.02
CA THR A 155 -11.54 10.62 -6.55
C THR A 155 -10.28 10.06 -5.93
N ASP A 156 -9.77 8.97 -6.51
CA ASP A 156 -8.53 8.31 -6.07
C ASP A 156 -7.33 9.25 -6.23
N LEU A 157 -7.27 9.99 -7.34
CA LEU A 157 -6.24 10.99 -7.56
C LEU A 157 -6.26 12.11 -6.51
N LYS A 158 -7.45 12.60 -6.13
CA LYS A 158 -7.61 13.62 -5.10
C LYS A 158 -7.22 13.09 -3.72
N GLU A 159 -7.56 11.84 -3.41
CA GLU A 159 -7.12 11.18 -2.18
C GLU A 159 -5.59 11.06 -2.15
N LEU A 160 -4.97 10.61 -3.25
CA LEU A 160 -3.52 10.52 -3.38
C LEU A 160 -2.85 11.88 -3.19
N GLU A 161 -3.34 12.93 -3.85
CA GLU A 161 -2.81 14.29 -3.71
C GLU A 161 -2.93 14.79 -2.26
N PHE A 162 -4.09 14.57 -1.64
CA PHE A 162 -4.33 14.94 -0.26
C PHE A 162 -3.35 14.24 0.71
N LEU A 163 -3.21 12.92 0.58
CA LEU A 163 -2.31 12.12 1.42
C LEU A 163 -0.84 12.46 1.14
N PHE A 164 -0.48 12.72 -0.11
CA PHE A 164 0.87 13.15 -0.47
C PHE A 164 1.26 14.43 0.27
N ASN A 165 0.42 15.47 0.19
CA ASN A 165 0.67 16.73 0.88
C ASN A 165 0.76 16.53 2.40
N LYS A 166 -0.06 15.64 2.97
CA LYS A 166 -0.04 15.34 4.41
C LYS A 166 1.20 14.58 4.85
N VAL A 167 1.65 13.60 4.08
CA VAL A 167 2.89 12.89 4.39
C VAL A 167 4.06 13.87 4.27
N GLU A 168 4.13 14.66 3.20
CA GLU A 168 5.18 15.67 2.99
C GLU A 168 5.25 16.69 4.14
N GLU A 169 4.09 17.21 4.60
CA GLU A 169 3.99 18.14 5.73
C GLU A 169 4.61 17.57 7.02
N HIS A 170 4.50 16.25 7.24
CA HIS A 170 4.83 15.64 8.53
C HIS A 170 6.12 14.82 8.52
N TYR A 171 6.62 14.44 7.36
CA TYR A 171 7.75 13.52 7.21
C TYR A 171 9.01 13.98 7.95
N ASN A 172 9.23 15.30 8.03
CA ASN A 172 10.40 15.89 8.67
C ASN A 172 10.16 16.40 10.11
N HIS A 173 8.94 16.22 10.63
CA HIS A 173 8.53 16.80 11.91
C HIS A 173 8.08 15.77 12.95
N ASP A 174 7.76 14.54 12.53
CA ASP A 174 7.34 13.46 13.43
C ASP A 174 8.18 12.19 13.18
N GLU A 175 9.23 12.01 13.99
CA GLU A 175 10.16 10.86 13.88
C GLU A 175 9.45 9.52 14.04
N LEU A 176 8.45 9.45 14.92
CA LEU A 176 7.69 8.21 15.14
C LEU A 176 6.87 7.87 13.91
N LEU A 177 6.12 8.83 13.37
CA LEU A 177 5.31 8.63 12.18
C LEU A 177 6.19 8.24 10.99
N THR A 178 7.28 8.96 10.76
CA THR A 178 8.22 8.70 9.67
C THR A 178 8.86 7.33 9.76
N SER A 179 9.31 6.94 10.97
CA SER A 179 9.87 5.59 11.20
C SER A 179 8.81 4.51 10.99
N SER A 180 7.58 4.75 11.45
CA SER A 180 6.46 3.80 11.31
C SER A 180 6.03 3.62 9.86
N LEU A 181 5.92 4.70 9.08
CA LEU A 181 5.61 4.67 7.66
C LEU A 181 6.71 3.97 6.86
N SER A 182 7.97 4.21 7.22
CA SER A 182 9.12 3.54 6.61
C SER A 182 9.07 2.03 6.82
N ILE A 183 8.81 1.58 8.06
CA ILE A 183 8.64 0.14 8.37
C ILE A 183 7.42 -0.42 7.63
N TYR A 184 6.28 0.27 7.66
CA TYR A 184 5.06 -0.16 6.97
C TYR A 184 5.31 -0.41 5.48
N ARG A 185 6.04 0.51 4.83
CA ARG A 185 6.41 0.39 3.43
C ARG A 185 7.34 -0.81 3.16
N LEU A 186 8.36 -1.00 3.99
CA LEU A 186 9.26 -2.17 3.87
C LEU A 186 8.47 -3.49 3.95
N LEU A 187 7.39 -3.53 4.74
CA LEU A 187 6.51 -4.70 4.83
C LEU A 187 5.64 -4.90 3.59
N GLN A 188 5.23 -3.84 2.88
CA GLN A 188 4.54 -3.99 1.59
C GLN A 188 5.44 -4.65 0.53
N ASP A 189 6.74 -4.32 0.57
CA ASP A 189 7.73 -4.84 -0.37
C ASP A 189 8.25 -6.24 0.01
N SER A 190 7.98 -6.70 1.24
CA SER A 190 8.48 -7.97 1.77
C SER A 190 7.85 -9.19 1.07
N PRO A 191 8.59 -10.29 0.81
CA PRO A 191 8.03 -11.49 0.15
C PRO A 191 6.80 -12.05 0.90
N ASP A 192 5.97 -12.85 0.22
CA ASP A 192 4.66 -13.36 0.69
C ASP A 192 4.78 -14.38 1.83
N TYR A 193 5.38 -13.97 2.95
CA TYR A 193 5.47 -14.68 4.21
C TYR A 193 4.53 -14.01 5.21
N HIS A 194 3.23 -14.26 5.07
CA HIS A 194 2.19 -13.59 5.85
C HIS A 194 2.41 -13.67 7.36
N SER A 195 2.92 -14.79 7.90
CA SER A 195 3.24 -14.92 9.33
C SER A 195 4.22 -13.86 9.82
N TYR A 196 5.30 -13.64 9.06
CA TYR A 196 6.31 -12.64 9.37
C TYR A 196 5.73 -11.22 9.24
N ILE A 197 5.00 -10.96 8.17
CA ILE A 197 4.40 -9.63 7.94
C ILE A 197 3.36 -9.31 9.02
N ASN A 198 2.50 -10.26 9.37
CA ASN A 198 1.48 -10.10 10.41
C ASN A 198 2.09 -9.80 11.77
N LEU A 199 3.19 -10.49 12.14
CA LEU A 199 3.91 -10.19 13.39
C LEU A 199 4.42 -8.74 13.41
N ASN A 200 5.00 -8.27 12.31
CA ASN A 200 5.47 -6.90 12.20
C ASN A 200 4.33 -5.87 12.14
N TYR A 201 3.18 -6.21 11.55
CA TYR A 201 1.98 -5.37 11.62
C TYR A 201 1.46 -5.25 13.06
N PHE A 202 1.47 -6.32 13.85
CA PHE A 202 1.16 -6.22 15.28
C PHE A 202 2.15 -5.31 16.01
N ALA A 203 3.45 -5.39 15.71
CA ALA A 203 4.45 -4.50 16.28
C ALA A 203 4.22 -3.02 15.90
N LEU A 204 3.86 -2.75 14.64
CA LEU A 204 3.46 -1.41 14.19
C LEU A 204 2.22 -0.91 14.92
N LEU A 205 1.19 -1.75 15.08
CA LEU A 205 -0.01 -1.41 15.83
C LEU A 205 0.31 -1.07 17.28
N GLU A 206 1.15 -1.88 17.94
CA GLU A 206 1.62 -1.63 19.30
C GLU A 206 2.37 -0.30 19.37
N MET A 207 3.30 -0.04 18.45
CA MET A 207 4.08 1.20 18.41
C MET A 207 3.22 2.46 18.20
N LEU A 208 2.22 2.38 17.31
CA LEU A 208 1.32 3.50 17.04
C LEU A 208 0.38 3.72 18.23
N VAL A 209 -0.31 2.67 18.66
CA VAL A 209 -1.51 2.78 19.48
C VAL A 209 -1.21 2.68 20.98
N THR A 210 -0.18 1.95 21.41
CA THR A 210 0.07 1.69 22.83
C THR A 210 1.02 2.70 23.47
N SER A 211 0.84 2.92 24.77
CA SER A 211 1.77 3.66 25.62
C SER A 211 2.62 2.66 26.42
N ARG A 212 3.80 3.10 26.89
CA ARG A 212 4.61 2.26 27.80
C ARG A 212 3.77 1.92 29.04
N PRO A 213 3.63 0.64 29.40
CA PRO A 213 2.81 0.25 30.54
C PRO A 213 3.37 0.84 31.83
N GLY A 214 2.64 1.77 32.43
CA GLY A 214 2.76 2.13 33.84
C GLY A 214 2.11 1.08 34.76
N GLU A 215 2.26 1.22 36.08
CA GLU A 215 1.75 0.26 37.07
C GLU A 215 0.22 0.06 37.04
N ASN A 216 -0.54 1.03 36.50
CA ASN A 216 -2.00 1.00 36.39
C ASN A 216 -2.51 0.86 34.95
N ASP A 217 -1.61 0.64 33.98
CA ASP A 217 -2.03 0.67 32.59
C ASP A 217 -2.81 -0.58 32.20
N PRO A 218 -3.86 -0.41 31.38
CA PRO A 218 -4.57 -1.55 30.81
C PRO A 218 -3.60 -2.41 29.99
N SER A 219 -3.87 -3.73 29.94
CA SER A 219 -3.10 -4.66 29.13
C SER A 219 -2.94 -4.17 27.69
N ILE A 220 -1.83 -4.52 27.04
CA ILE A 220 -1.55 -4.18 25.64
C ILE A 220 -2.77 -4.51 24.75
N SER A 221 -3.40 -5.67 24.95
CA SER A 221 -4.61 -6.08 24.24
C SER A 221 -5.80 -5.11 24.44
N LYS A 222 -6.03 -4.63 25.66
CA LYS A 222 -7.09 -3.68 25.98
C LYS A 222 -6.78 -2.29 25.42
N GLN A 223 -5.51 -1.87 25.44
CA GLN A 223 -5.06 -0.63 24.79
C GLN A 223 -5.29 -0.70 23.28
N LEU A 224 -4.77 -1.73 22.61
CA LEU A 224 -4.94 -1.93 21.17
C LEU A 224 -6.41 -1.86 20.77
N LYS A 225 -7.29 -2.60 21.46
CA LYS A 225 -8.73 -2.58 21.18
C LYS A 225 -9.35 -1.18 21.34
N ASN A 226 -9.23 -0.60 22.53
CA ASN A 226 -9.99 0.60 22.89
C ASN A 226 -9.48 1.83 22.14
N LYS A 227 -8.16 1.98 22.04
CA LYS A 227 -7.53 3.14 21.40
C LYS A 227 -7.70 3.08 19.89
N THR A 228 -7.53 1.91 19.26
CA THR A 228 -7.82 1.74 17.84
C THR A 228 -9.25 2.14 17.51
N LYS A 229 -10.23 1.60 18.26
CA LYS A 229 -11.64 1.95 18.07
C LYS A 229 -11.86 3.47 18.14
N ARG A 230 -11.35 4.12 19.18
CA ARG A 230 -11.49 5.57 19.36
C ARG A 230 -10.85 6.37 18.22
N ILE A 231 -9.64 6.00 17.78
CA ILE A 231 -8.93 6.69 16.68
C ILE A 231 -9.74 6.62 15.38
N LEU A 232 -10.29 5.44 15.07
CA LEU A 232 -11.10 5.23 13.87
C LEU A 232 -12.44 5.97 13.95
N GLU A 233 -13.12 5.94 15.10
CA GLU A 233 -14.37 6.68 15.34
C GLU A 233 -14.21 8.18 15.17
N LEU A 234 -13.12 8.77 15.70
CA LEU A 234 -12.82 10.20 15.54
C LEU A 234 -12.70 10.65 14.07
N ASN A 235 -12.29 9.73 13.19
CA ASN A 235 -12.09 10.00 11.77
C ASN A 235 -13.22 9.47 10.88
N ASN A 236 -14.29 8.95 11.47
CA ASN A 236 -15.38 8.26 10.76
C ASN A 236 -14.87 7.13 9.85
N PHE A 237 -13.76 6.49 10.22
CA PHE A 237 -13.28 5.31 9.52
C PHE A 237 -14.01 4.08 10.05
N ASN A 238 -14.78 3.45 9.17
CA ASN A 238 -15.39 2.15 9.46
C ASN A 238 -14.42 1.04 9.06
N LEU A 239 -14.29 0.04 9.93
CA LEU A 239 -13.61 -1.23 9.64
C LEU A 239 -14.51 -2.35 10.17
N CYS A 240 -15.30 -2.94 9.27
CA CYS A 240 -16.32 -3.91 9.65
C CYS A 240 -15.69 -5.30 9.81
N PHE A 241 -15.64 -5.81 11.05
CA PHE A 241 -15.14 -7.18 11.31
C PHE A 241 -15.87 -8.26 10.50
N GLY A 242 -17.15 -8.04 10.16
CA GLY A 242 -17.96 -8.99 9.39
C GLY A 242 -17.50 -9.18 7.94
N GLU A 243 -16.77 -8.21 7.37
CA GLU A 243 -16.19 -8.32 6.02
C GLU A 243 -15.03 -9.32 6.00
N TYR A 244 -14.25 -9.36 7.10
CA TYR A 244 -13.05 -10.18 7.20
C TYR A 244 -13.31 -11.51 7.88
N PHE A 245 -14.03 -11.52 9.00
CA PHE A 245 -14.06 -12.64 9.94
C PHE A 245 -15.43 -13.32 10.02
N ILE A 246 -15.47 -14.50 10.65
CA ILE A 246 -16.74 -15.15 10.96
C ILE A 246 -17.45 -14.30 12.01
N GLN A 247 -18.75 -14.04 11.82
CA GLN A 247 -19.57 -13.23 12.73
C GLN A 247 -19.34 -13.63 14.20
N SER A 248 -18.98 -12.62 14.99
CA SER A 248 -18.61 -12.72 16.40
C SER A 248 -18.59 -11.30 16.99
N SER A 249 -18.55 -11.20 18.33
CA SER A 249 -18.32 -9.90 18.97
C SER A 249 -16.90 -9.39 18.71
N GLU A 250 -16.74 -8.07 18.61
CA GLU A 250 -15.43 -7.42 18.41
C GLU A 250 -14.42 -7.87 19.47
N ASN A 251 -14.87 -8.00 20.73
CA ASN A 251 -14.02 -8.43 21.84
C ASN A 251 -13.42 -9.83 21.60
N ASN A 252 -14.22 -10.75 21.08
CA ASN A 252 -13.76 -12.09 20.79
C ASN A 252 -12.78 -12.08 19.60
N ILE A 253 -13.04 -11.29 18.56
CA ILE A 253 -12.10 -11.16 17.44
C ILE A 253 -10.75 -10.60 17.91
N TRP A 254 -10.74 -9.53 18.71
CA TRP A 254 -9.50 -8.99 19.27
C TRP A 254 -8.74 -10.00 20.12
N ASN A 255 -9.43 -10.79 20.95
CA ASN A 255 -8.80 -11.86 21.72
C ASN A 255 -8.14 -12.90 20.80
N LYS A 256 -8.82 -13.28 19.71
CA LYS A 256 -8.27 -14.23 18.73
C LYS A 256 -7.10 -13.66 17.92
N LEU A 257 -7.15 -12.39 17.54
CA LEU A 257 -6.01 -11.71 16.91
C LEU A 257 -4.79 -11.70 17.84
N TYR A 258 -5.00 -11.45 19.14
CA TYR A 258 -3.92 -11.46 20.12
C TYR A 258 -3.38 -12.88 20.37
N GLU A 259 -4.24 -13.89 20.44
CA GLU A 259 -3.85 -15.30 20.50
C GLU A 259 -2.98 -15.69 19.29
N TYR A 260 -3.39 -15.30 18.08
CA TYR A 260 -2.62 -15.50 16.86
C TYR A 260 -1.25 -14.79 16.92
N ARG A 261 -1.19 -13.52 17.35
CA ARG A 261 0.07 -12.79 17.58
C ARG A 261 0.99 -13.52 18.55
N CYS A 262 0.46 -14.08 19.63
CA CYS A 262 1.22 -14.91 20.56
C CYS A 262 1.76 -16.18 19.90
N CYS A 263 0.96 -16.86 19.07
CA CYS A 263 1.44 -18.02 18.31
C CYS A 263 2.66 -17.66 17.45
N LEU A 264 2.56 -16.57 16.68
CA LEU A 264 3.65 -16.08 15.83
C LEU A 264 4.91 -15.76 16.64
N ALA A 265 4.76 -15.03 17.76
CA ALA A 265 5.89 -14.61 18.59
C ALA A 265 6.61 -15.79 19.28
N HIS A 266 5.89 -16.87 19.60
CA HIS A 266 6.45 -18.07 20.21
C HIS A 266 6.84 -19.15 19.20
N GLY A 267 6.62 -18.93 17.90
CA GLY A 267 6.86 -19.93 16.86
C GLY A 267 5.95 -21.16 16.98
N SER A 268 4.77 -21.02 17.59
CA SER A 268 3.79 -22.10 17.68
C SER A 268 2.83 -22.09 16.48
N ASN A 269 2.25 -23.25 16.17
CA ASN A 269 1.36 -23.41 15.03
C ASN A 269 -0.01 -22.77 15.31
N ALA A 270 -0.42 -21.83 14.46
CA ALA A 270 -1.74 -21.21 14.49
C ALA A 270 -2.80 -22.15 13.88
N ASP A 271 -3.76 -22.63 14.70
CA ASP A 271 -4.84 -23.52 14.22
C ASP A 271 -6.11 -22.73 13.85
N PHE A 272 -6.20 -22.32 12.58
CA PHE A 272 -7.39 -21.68 11.98
C PHE A 272 -8.56 -22.67 11.75
N GLY A 273 -8.38 -23.97 11.99
CA GLY A 273 -9.45 -24.96 11.97
C GLY A 273 -10.22 -25.05 13.28
N LYS A 274 -9.58 -24.66 14.40
CA LYS A 274 -10.11 -24.76 15.75
C LYS A 274 -10.09 -23.42 16.48
N ASP A 275 -9.01 -23.13 17.20
CA ASP A 275 -8.96 -22.03 18.17
C ASP A 275 -9.05 -20.68 17.48
N LEU A 276 -8.43 -20.54 16.30
CA LEU A 276 -8.44 -19.32 15.50
C LEU A 276 -9.48 -19.34 14.37
N LYS A 277 -10.43 -20.29 14.38
CA LYS A 277 -11.45 -20.46 13.33
C LYS A 277 -12.21 -19.18 12.99
N LYS A 278 -12.42 -18.31 13.97
CA LYS A 278 -13.10 -17.03 13.75
C LYS A 278 -12.33 -16.10 12.80
N LEU A 279 -11.01 -16.23 12.74
CA LEU A 279 -10.14 -15.43 11.88
C LEU A 279 -10.08 -15.93 10.42
N LYS A 280 -10.70 -17.09 10.12
CA LYS A 280 -10.71 -17.79 8.82
C LYS A 280 -9.36 -18.32 8.37
N SER A 281 -8.39 -17.45 8.09
CA SER A 281 -7.05 -17.82 7.63
C SER A 281 -6.02 -16.71 7.91
N GLU A 282 -4.75 -17.02 7.69
CA GLU A 282 -3.66 -16.07 7.83
C GLU A 282 -3.72 -14.91 6.82
N GLU A 283 -4.11 -15.19 5.58
CA GLU A 283 -4.29 -14.20 4.49
C GLU A 283 -5.38 -13.19 4.82
N VAL A 284 -6.47 -13.66 5.45
CA VAL A 284 -7.58 -12.81 5.89
C VAL A 284 -7.13 -11.89 7.02
N VAL A 285 -6.34 -12.41 7.97
CA VAL A 285 -5.75 -11.58 9.03
C VAL A 285 -4.79 -10.55 8.44
N PHE A 286 -3.95 -10.95 7.50
CA PHE A 286 -3.05 -10.03 6.77
C PHE A 286 -3.82 -8.87 6.12
N SER A 287 -4.87 -9.19 5.37
CA SER A 287 -5.72 -8.20 4.71
C SER A 287 -6.36 -7.24 5.71
N TYR A 288 -6.89 -7.77 6.81
CA TYR A 288 -7.48 -6.96 7.89
C TYR A 288 -6.44 -6.04 8.56
N LEU A 289 -5.27 -6.56 8.92
CA LEU A 289 -4.22 -5.79 9.59
C LEU A 289 -3.64 -4.70 8.68
N LYS A 290 -3.47 -4.99 7.38
CA LYS A 290 -3.06 -4.00 6.38
C LYS A 290 -4.06 -2.84 6.33
N GLU A 291 -5.34 -3.14 6.17
CA GLU A 291 -6.39 -2.11 6.10
C GLU A 291 -6.54 -1.33 7.41
N LEU A 292 -6.40 -2.01 8.55
CA LEU A 292 -6.38 -1.36 9.85
C LEU A 292 -5.22 -0.36 9.97
N LEU A 293 -4.00 -0.77 9.60
CA LEU A 293 -2.84 0.12 9.64
C LEU A 293 -2.98 1.30 8.69
N LYS A 294 -3.49 1.09 7.46
CA LYS A 294 -3.77 2.19 6.52
C LYS A 294 -4.67 3.24 7.15
N LYS A 295 -5.80 2.80 7.73
CA LYS A 295 -6.75 3.71 8.39
C LYS A 295 -6.13 4.41 9.59
N LEU A 296 -5.33 3.72 10.39
CA LEU A 296 -4.61 4.35 11.49
C LEU A 296 -3.62 5.41 10.99
N PHE A 297 -2.79 5.12 9.99
CA PHE A 297 -1.89 6.12 9.42
C PHE A 297 -2.64 7.31 8.84
N LYS A 298 -3.74 7.09 8.11
CA LYS A 298 -4.63 8.18 7.65
C LYS A 298 -5.12 9.01 8.84
N SER A 299 -5.58 8.37 9.93
CA SER A 299 -6.04 9.06 11.13
C SER A 299 -4.96 9.91 11.80
N TYR A 300 -3.71 9.41 11.84
CA TYR A 300 -2.57 10.16 12.36
C TYR A 300 -2.32 11.38 11.49
N LEU A 301 -2.17 11.21 10.17
CA LEU A 301 -1.95 12.30 9.22
C LEU A 301 -3.06 13.37 9.28
N LEU A 302 -4.30 12.97 9.54
CA LEU A 302 -5.43 13.89 9.67
C LEU A 302 -5.41 14.71 10.97
N ASN A 303 -4.85 14.19 12.06
CA ASN A 303 -5.02 14.78 13.40
C ASN A 303 -3.73 14.73 14.24
N ILE A 304 -2.56 15.07 13.71
CA ILE A 304 -1.29 14.92 14.43
C ILE A 304 -1.27 15.62 15.80
N THR A 305 -1.99 16.73 15.97
CA THR A 305 -2.17 17.37 17.30
C THR A 305 -2.75 16.40 18.33
N THR A 306 -3.68 15.53 17.92
CA THR A 306 -4.30 14.53 18.78
C THR A 306 -3.50 13.23 18.92
N ALA A 307 -2.52 12.93 18.09
CA ALA A 307 -1.81 11.64 18.17
C ALA A 307 -0.83 11.58 19.37
N SER A 308 -0.13 12.69 19.63
CA SER A 308 0.65 12.90 20.85
C SER A 308 -0.27 12.99 22.08
N GLU A 309 -1.41 13.67 21.95
CA GLU A 309 -2.45 13.74 22.99
C GLU A 309 -3.11 12.37 23.23
N ILE A 310 -3.34 11.51 22.24
CA ILE A 310 -3.91 10.16 22.43
C ILE A 310 -2.91 9.24 23.13
N LYS A 311 -1.60 9.48 22.95
CA LYS A 311 -0.57 8.83 23.78
C LYS A 311 -0.51 9.39 25.21
N MET A 312 -0.89 10.65 25.44
CA MET A 312 -0.79 11.35 26.75
C MET A 312 -2.09 11.36 27.59
N ASP A 313 -3.27 11.46 26.97
CA ASP A 313 -4.57 11.76 27.59
C ASP A 313 -5.39 10.53 27.96
N LEU A 314 -4.93 9.32 27.60
CA LEU A 314 -5.62 8.08 27.97
C LEU A 314 -5.26 7.56 29.36
N ASN A 315 -4.58 8.37 30.16
CA ASN A 315 -4.42 8.16 31.60
C ASN A 315 -5.66 8.53 32.43
N PHE A 316 -6.75 8.99 31.80
CA PHE A 316 -8.01 9.28 32.49
C PHE A 316 -9.23 8.71 31.74
N ALA A 317 -9.69 7.54 32.21
CA ALA A 317 -11.10 7.14 32.37
C ALA A 317 -11.20 5.67 32.79
#